data_AF-A0A2H0LMW9-F1
#
_entry.id   AF-A0A2H0LMW9-F1
#
_cell.length_a   1.000
_cell.length_b   1.000
_cell.length_c   1.000
_cell.angle_alpha   90.00
_cell.angle_beta   90.00
_cell.angle_gamma   90.00
#
_symmetry.space_group_name_H-M   'P 1'
#
loop_
_entity.id
_entity.type
_entity.pdbx_description
1 polymer ?
#
loop_
_entity_poly.entity_id
_entity_poly.type
_entity_poly.pdbx_seq_one_letter_code
_entity_poly.pdbx_strand_id
1 'polypeptide(L)' 'MEIYLYVLDANETAGLSAHLEQKKNELLDIYSLYLKTRIPAVKEEVIHKAFELHARDSRFCFVI' A
#
# COMPACT_ATOMS: atom_id res chain seq x y z
N MET A 1 15.85 4.04 -10.03
CA MET A 1 14.73 3.09 -9.84
C MET A 1 13.50 3.95 -9.64
N GLU A 2 12.71 4.11 -10.68
CA GLU A 2 11.44 4.86 -10.64
C GLU A 2 10.34 3.88 -10.22
N ILE A 3 9.48 4.31 -9.29
CA ILE A 3 8.47 3.47 -8.66
C ILE A 3 7.11 3.95 -9.15
N TYR A 4 6.41 3.13 -9.93
CA TYR A 4 5.11 3.46 -10.50
C TYR A 4 3.99 2.87 -9.64
N LEU A 5 3.12 3.74 -9.12
CA LEU A 5 1.98 3.38 -8.28
C LEU A 5 0.73 3.18 -9.16
N TYR A 6 0.22 1.95 -9.26
CA TYR A 6 -1.04 1.65 -9.95
C TYR A 6 -2.09 1.19 -8.93
N VAL A 7 -2.90 2.14 -8.43
CA VAL A 7 -4.11 1.81 -7.67
C VAL A 7 -5.24 1.63 -8.69
N LEU A 8 -5.59 0.38 -8.99
CA LEU A 8 -6.78 0.05 -9.78
C LEU A 8 -8.02 0.34 -8.94
N ASP A 9 -8.56 1.55 -9.09
CA ASP A 9 -9.82 1.95 -8.48
C ASP A 9 -10.99 1.32 -9.23
N ALA A 10 -11.29 0.07 -8.89
CA ALA A 10 -12.46 -0.63 -9.39
C ALA A 10 -13.59 -0.46 -8.37
N ASN A 11 -14.38 0.59 -8.62
CA ASN A 11 -15.68 0.89 -8.04
C ASN A 11 -16.54 -0.37 -7.76
N GLU A 12 -17.40 -0.28 -6.73
CA GLU A 12 -18.38 -1.27 -6.24
C GLU A 12 -17.95 -2.15 -5.04
N THR A 13 -17.99 -1.56 -3.83
CA THR A 13 -18.60 -2.16 -2.62
C THR A 13 -18.47 -1.18 -1.44
N ALA A 14 -19.46 -0.28 -1.30
CA ALA A 14 -19.45 0.90 -0.42
C ALA A 14 -19.37 0.65 1.11
N GLY A 15 -19.19 -0.61 1.54
CA GLY A 15 -19.04 -0.97 2.97
C GLY A 15 -17.71 -1.65 3.33
N LEU A 16 -17.08 -2.34 2.37
CA LEU A 16 -15.76 -2.97 2.56
C LEU A 16 -14.61 -1.99 2.23
N SER A 17 -14.94 -0.89 1.55
CA SER A 17 -13.99 0.10 1.05
C SER A 17 -13.30 0.89 2.15
N ALA A 18 -14.00 1.34 3.20
CA ALA A 18 -13.42 2.27 4.17
C ALA A 18 -12.24 1.68 4.95
N HIS A 19 -12.32 0.40 5.33
CA HIS A 19 -11.23 -0.27 6.04
C HIS A 19 -10.04 -0.57 5.12
N LEU A 20 -10.30 -0.95 3.86
CA LEU A 20 -9.24 -1.15 2.86
C LEU A 20 -8.57 0.16 2.48
N GLU A 21 -9.34 1.24 2.31
CA GLU A 21 -8.84 2.59 2.08
C GLU A 21 -7.98 3.09 3.24
N GLN A 22 -8.42 2.87 4.48
CA GLN A 22 -7.60 3.19 5.65
C GLN A 22 -6.27 2.44 5.62
N LYS A 23 -6.29 1.14 5.28
CA LYS A 23 -5.06 0.32 5.19
C LYS A 23 -4.15 0.77 4.05
N LYS A 24 -4.69 1.17 2.90
CA LYS A 24 -3.93 1.77 1.80
C LYS A 24 -3.27 3.09 2.23
N ASN A 25 -4.00 3.96 2.94
CA ASN A 25 -3.44 5.21 3.46
C ASN A 25 -2.31 4.96 4.47
N GLU A 26 -2.48 4.00 5.39
CA GLU A 26 -1.41 3.58 6.30
C GLU A 26 -0.16 3.11 5.55
N LEU A 27 -0.31 2.37 4.45
CA LEU A 27 0.81 1.94 3.62
C LEU A 27 1.51 3.14 2.97
N LEU A 28 0.74 4.09 2.42
CA LEU A 28 1.28 5.28 1.77
C LEU A 28 2.05 6.17 2.76
N ASP A 29 1.58 6.28 4.00
CA ASP A 29 2.27 7.03 5.07
C ASP A 29 3.64 6.44 5.39
N ILE A 30 3.71 5.11 5.55
CA ILE A 30 4.97 4.41 5.85
C ILE A 30 5.89 4.44 4.63
N TYR A 31 5.34 4.33 3.43
CA TYR A 31 6.12 4.48 2.20
C TYR A 31 6.69 5.90 2.06
N SER A 32 5.91 6.94 2.38
CA SER A 32 6.38 8.32 2.46
C SER A 32 7.50 8.48 3.48
N LEU A 33 7.40 7.81 4.64
CA LEU A 33 8.48 7.77 5.63
C LEU A 33 9.74 7.08 5.09
N TYR A 34 9.59 5.96 4.39
CA TYR A 34 10.72 5.29 3.73
C TYR A 34 11.39 6.18 2.69
N LEU A 35 10.62 6.89 1.86
CA LEU A 35 11.18 7.81 0.86
C LEU A 35 11.99 8.93 1.50
N LYS A 36 11.55 9.45 2.64
CA LYS A 36 12.23 10.52 3.39
C LYS A 36 13.46 10.04 4.14
N THR A 37 13.39 8.86 4.77
CA THR A 37 14.41 8.38 5.70
C THR A 37 15.39 7.41 5.07
N ARG A 38 14.97 6.67 4.02
CA ARG A 38 15.70 5.57 3.39
C ARG A 38 16.15 4.47 4.36
N ILE A 39 15.50 4.36 5.52
CA ILE A 39 15.82 3.35 6.53
C ILE A 39 15.38 1.97 6.03
N PRO A 40 16.28 0.96 5.98
CA PRO A 40 15.94 -0.38 5.50
C PRO A 40 14.81 -1.07 6.28
N ALA A 41 14.77 -0.89 7.61
CA ALA A 41 13.70 -1.45 8.44
C ALA A 41 12.31 -0.92 8.03
N VAL A 42 12.21 0.35 7.62
CA VAL A 42 10.95 0.92 7.14
C VAL A 42 10.57 0.31 5.78
N LYS A 43 11.55 0.02 4.92
CA LYS A 43 11.29 -0.71 3.65
C LYS A 43 10.67 -2.08 3.89
N GLU A 44 11.18 -2.83 4.86
CA GLU A 44 10.64 -4.15 5.22
C GLU A 44 9.18 -4.04 5.69
N GLU A 45 8.87 -3.01 6.48
CA GLU A 45 7.51 -2.74 6.95
C GLU A 45 6.55 -2.38 5.79
N VAL A 46 7.00 -1.58 4.82
CA VAL A 46 6.22 -1.26 3.61
C VAL A 46 5.93 -2.55 2.82
N ILE A 47 6.93 -3.39 2.60
CA ILE A 47 6.75 -4.66 1.87
C ILE A 47 5.75 -5.57 2.59
N HIS A 48 5.88 -5.69 3.91
CA HIS A 48 5.00 -6.55 4.70
C HIS A 48 3.54 -6.08 4.62
N LYS A 49 3.29 -4.77 4.80
CA LYS A 49 1.94 -4.19 4.68
C LYS A 49 1.38 -4.28 3.26
N ALA A 50 2.22 -4.09 2.23
CA ALA A 50 1.80 -4.25 0.84
C ALA A 50 1.34 -5.70 0.57
N PHE A 51 2.05 -6.68 1.13
CA PHE A 51 1.68 -8.08 1.01
C PHE A 51 0.37 -8.39 1.76
N GLU A 52 0.20 -7.88 2.98
CA GLU A 52 -1.06 -8.01 3.74
C GLU A 52 -2.26 -7.42 2.98
N LEU A 53 -2.08 -6.27 2.32
CA LEU A 53 -3.10 -5.63 1.49
C LEU A 53 -3.41 -6.46 0.25
N HIS A 54 -2.39 -6.97 -0.44
CA HIS A 54 -2.58 -7.83 -1.61
C HIS A 54 -3.32 -9.13 -1.26
N ALA A 55 -3.03 -9.72 -0.10
CA ALA A 55 -3.74 -10.90 0.38
C ALA A 55 -5.23 -10.64 0.67
N ARG A 56 -5.60 -9.39 1.00
CA ARG A 56 -6.98 -8.97 1.30
C ARG A 56 -7.73 -8.44 0.08
N ASP A 57 -7.02 -7.84 -0.86
CA ASP A 57 -7.53 -7.35 -2.13
C ASP A 57 -6.60 -7.83 -3.25
N SER A 58 -6.97 -8.91 -3.93
CA SER A 58 -6.18 -9.50 -5.02
C SER A 58 -5.98 -8.54 -6.21
N ARG A 59 -6.76 -7.44 -6.28
CA ARG A 59 -6.61 -6.39 -7.30
C ARG A 59 -5.60 -5.32 -6.88
N PHE A 60 -5.21 -5.28 -5.61
CA PHE A 60 -4.20 -4.36 -5.12
C PHE A 60 -2.82 -4.77 -5.62
N CYS A 61 -2.11 -3.84 -6.27
CA CYS A 61 -0.75 -4.03 -6.74
C CYS A 61 0.12 -2.89 -6.19
N PHE A 62 1.25 -3.24 -5.58
CA PHE A 62 2.21 -2.28 -5.05
C PHE A 62 3.62 -2.68 -5.46
N VAL A 63 4.27 -1.80 -6.21
CA VAL A 63 5.64 -1.98 -6.69
C VAL A 63 6.50 -0.95 -5.93
N ILE A 64 7.66 -1.37 -5.42
CA ILE A 64 8.67 -0.55 -4.72
C ILE A 64 10.00 -0.68 -5.45
#